data_AF-A0A7W1NBB8-F1
#
_entry.id   AF-A0A7W1NBB8-F1
#
_cell.length_a   1.000
_cell.length_b   1.000
_cell.length_c   1.000
_cell.angle_alpha   90.00
_cell.angle_beta   90.00
_cell.angle_gamma   90.00
#
_symmetry.space_group_name_H-M   'P 1'
#
loop_
_entity.id
_entity.type
_entity.pdbx_description
1 polymer ?
#
loop_
_entity_poly.entity_id
_entity_poly.type
_entity_poly.pdbx_seq_one_letter_code
_entity_poly.pdbx_strand_id
1 'polypeptide(L)'
;IEKLPLHHWRPGARALVVGARDGVAFDGVDERGSFTRALTPELVAEAARKARVDAIAAWWSESLRQGEELSALSEVATILHLPLIIGTSGHGEGEALARALPSAAAWVLFATAAHGPQAAAILAGGRHVEVVLGLDDDAIPVLDYARAACIHLVPRRAAAAPEDLELWRDHARAALPEGVAIHDDRSPHSDCPCGARLIWRAGGRSRLDSLDPVSGRCRACARDAAIVLG
;
A
#
# COMPACT_ATOMS: atom_id res chain seq x y z
N ILE A 1 -5.28 6.45 12.58
CA ILE A 1 -5.75 5.18 11.98
C ILE A 1 -6.41 5.54 10.66
N GLU A 2 -5.62 5.58 9.60
CA GLU A 2 -6.14 5.74 8.24
C GLU A 2 -6.34 4.35 7.65
N LYS A 3 -7.30 4.22 6.72
CA LYS A 3 -7.50 2.96 5.99
C LYS A 3 -6.54 2.96 4.82
N LEU A 4 -5.59 2.02 4.83
CA LEU A 4 -4.63 1.88 3.75
C LEU A 4 -5.28 1.21 2.54
N PRO A 5 -4.97 1.67 1.32
CA PRO A 5 -5.24 0.93 0.10
C PRO A 5 -4.25 -0.24 -0.02
N LEU A 6 -4.41 -1.26 0.80
CA LEU A 6 -3.89 -2.60 0.53
C LEU A 6 -5.06 -3.42 0.04
N HIS A 7 -5.26 -3.39 -1.26
CA HIS A 7 -6.50 -3.89 -1.82
C HIS A 7 -6.56 -5.42 -1.81
N HIS A 8 -5.40 -6.11 -1.78
CA HIS A 8 -5.32 -7.58 -1.90
C HIS A 8 -4.60 -8.29 -0.75
N TRP A 9 -3.92 -7.57 0.15
CA TRP A 9 -3.18 -8.23 1.24
C TRP A 9 -4.10 -8.97 2.22
N ARG A 10 -5.05 -8.28 2.88
CA ARG A 10 -6.09 -8.89 3.73
C ARG A 10 -7.36 -8.02 3.80
N PRO A 11 -8.37 -8.29 2.97
CA PRO A 11 -9.68 -7.65 3.03
C PRO A 11 -10.28 -7.64 4.44
N GLY A 12 -10.64 -6.46 4.95
CA GLY A 12 -11.27 -6.27 6.26
C GLY A 12 -10.28 -6.05 7.42
N ALA A 13 -8.98 -6.28 7.20
CA ALA A 13 -7.96 -6.04 8.19
C ALA A 13 -7.87 -4.56 8.59
N ARG A 14 -7.69 -4.32 9.89
CA ARG A 14 -7.45 -3.00 10.46
C ARG A 14 -5.96 -2.86 10.73
N ALA A 15 -5.30 -1.92 10.06
CA ALA A 15 -3.89 -1.62 10.33
C ALA A 15 -3.75 -0.43 11.28
N LEU A 16 -2.81 -0.52 12.23
CA LEU A 16 -2.29 0.67 12.90
C LEU A 16 -1.30 1.34 11.95
N VAL A 17 -1.72 2.44 11.35
CA VAL A 17 -0.90 3.24 10.43
C VAL A 17 -0.08 4.25 11.21
N VAL A 18 1.24 4.20 11.02
CA VAL A 18 2.21 5.18 11.52
C VAL A 18 2.91 5.80 10.29
N GLY A 19 2.78 7.12 10.15
CA GLY A 19 3.25 7.86 8.98
C GLY A 19 2.95 9.35 9.08
N ALA A 20 3.48 10.14 8.15
CA ALA A 20 3.21 11.57 8.05
C ALA A 20 1.75 11.87 7.64
N ARG A 21 1.20 12.98 8.17
CA ARG A 21 -0.21 13.38 7.99
C ARG A 21 -0.53 13.91 6.59
N ASP A 22 0.46 14.40 5.86
CA ASP A 22 0.28 15.00 4.52
C ASP A 22 0.26 13.93 3.42
N GLY A 23 -0.40 12.81 3.73
CA GLY A 23 -0.64 11.71 2.81
C GLY A 23 -1.03 12.25 1.44
N VAL A 24 -0.26 11.84 0.44
CA VAL A 24 -0.39 12.07 -1.01
C VAL A 24 0.60 13.08 -1.64
N ALA A 25 1.48 13.77 -0.91
CA ALA A 25 2.63 14.46 -1.55
C ALA A 25 3.74 13.46 -1.96
N PHE A 26 3.71 12.98 -3.20
CA PHE A 26 4.75 12.12 -3.80
C PHE A 26 6.11 12.84 -4.02
N ASP A 27 6.34 13.90 -3.27
CA ASP A 27 7.36 14.92 -3.42
C ASP A 27 7.89 15.22 -2.02
N GLY A 28 9.20 14.94 -1.82
CA GLY A 28 9.87 14.84 -0.52
C GLY A 28 9.53 15.93 0.47
N VAL A 29 8.61 15.62 1.38
CA VAL A 29 8.21 16.49 2.48
C VAL A 29 9.25 16.32 3.59
N ASP A 30 9.81 17.43 4.10
CA ASP A 30 10.73 17.39 5.23
C ASP A 30 9.99 16.87 6.48
N GLU A 31 10.14 15.58 6.77
CA GLU A 31 9.48 14.91 7.89
C GLU A 31 10.02 15.33 9.27
N ARG A 32 11.04 16.21 9.35
CA ARG A 32 11.61 16.68 10.63
C ARG A 32 10.51 17.30 11.50
N GLY A 33 10.08 16.54 12.52
CA GLY A 33 9.08 16.98 13.49
C GLY A 33 7.65 16.50 13.26
N SER A 34 7.41 15.56 12.33
CA SER A 34 6.08 14.96 12.11
C SER A 34 5.52 14.29 13.37
N PHE A 35 6.40 13.82 14.26
CA PHE A 35 6.04 13.38 15.60
C PHE A 35 6.59 14.34 16.65
N THR A 36 5.70 14.98 17.42
CA THR A 36 6.08 15.81 18.58
C THR A 36 6.64 14.99 19.75
N ARG A 37 6.62 13.66 19.65
CA ARG A 37 7.16 12.69 20.63
C ARG A 37 7.86 11.57 19.87
N ALA A 38 8.99 11.10 20.37
CA ALA A 38 9.65 9.93 19.82
C ALA A 38 8.70 8.73 19.78
N LEU A 39 8.71 8.01 18.67
CA LEU A 39 7.95 6.77 18.50
C LEU A 39 8.69 5.64 19.22
N THR A 40 8.11 5.08 20.28
CA THR A 40 8.71 3.95 21.00
C THR A 40 7.92 2.65 20.77
N PRO A 41 8.57 1.48 20.84
CA PRO A 41 7.89 0.19 20.73
C PRO A 41 6.71 0.03 21.70
N GLU A 42 6.83 0.50 22.94
CA GLU A 42 5.80 0.37 23.97
C GLU A 42 4.54 1.16 23.60
N LEU A 43 4.72 2.37 23.06
CA LEU A 43 3.61 3.23 22.66
C LEU A 43 2.84 2.62 21.48
N VAL A 44 3.55 2.11 20.48
CA VAL A 44 2.95 1.45 19.32
C VAL A 44 2.25 0.15 19.74
N ALA A 45 2.88 -0.67 20.59
CA ALA A 45 2.30 -1.92 21.07
C ALA A 45 1.02 -1.69 21.87
N GLU A 46 1.01 -0.70 22.76
CA GLU A 46 -0.17 -0.33 23.54
C GLU A 46 -1.31 0.18 22.67
N ALA A 47 -1.00 1.04 21.69
CA ALA A 47 -1.98 1.53 20.72
C ALA A 47 -2.58 0.38 19.88
N ALA A 48 -1.74 -0.53 19.40
CA ALA A 48 -2.17 -1.69 18.63
C ALA A 48 -3.13 -2.60 19.42
N ARG A 49 -2.78 -2.91 20.68
CA ARG A 49 -3.63 -3.73 21.57
C ARG A 49 -4.97 -3.05 21.86
N LYS A 50 -4.97 -1.77 22.20
CA LYS A 50 -6.20 -1.00 22.49
C LYS A 50 -7.11 -0.90 21.28
N ALA A 51 -6.53 -0.68 20.09
CA ALA A 51 -7.29 -0.57 18.86
C ALA A 51 -7.75 -1.92 18.28
N ARG A 52 -7.18 -3.05 18.76
CA ARG A 52 -7.41 -4.41 18.25
C ARG A 52 -7.19 -4.45 16.73
N VAL A 53 -5.97 -4.13 16.33
CA VAL A 53 -5.54 -4.12 14.93
C VAL A 53 -5.03 -5.49 14.51
N ASP A 54 -5.14 -5.78 13.21
CA ASP A 54 -4.72 -7.02 12.58
C ASP A 54 -3.33 -6.88 11.93
N ALA A 55 -2.79 -5.66 11.85
CA ALA A 55 -1.51 -5.35 11.25
C ALA A 55 -0.91 -4.05 11.78
N ILE A 56 0.40 -3.91 11.61
CA ILE A 56 1.12 -2.64 11.76
C ILE A 56 1.50 -2.17 10.35
N ALA A 57 1.37 -0.88 10.09
CA ALA A 57 1.79 -0.31 8.82
C ALA A 57 2.65 0.93 9.00
N ALA A 58 3.84 0.90 8.39
CA ALA A 58 4.66 2.07 8.16
C ALA A 58 4.23 2.69 6.83
N TRP A 59 3.55 3.83 6.86
CA TRP A 59 3.06 4.49 5.65
C TRP A 59 3.89 5.74 5.41
N TRP A 60 4.44 5.87 4.20
CA TRP A 60 5.15 7.08 3.74
C TRP A 60 6.51 7.27 4.40
N SER A 61 7.21 6.20 4.74
CA SER A 61 8.38 6.33 5.61
C SER A 61 9.61 6.86 4.86
N GLU A 62 9.72 8.19 4.73
CA GLU A 62 11.01 8.86 4.59
C GLU A 62 11.91 8.58 5.82
N SER A 63 11.32 8.05 6.89
CA SER A 63 11.96 7.32 8.00
C SER A 63 12.79 6.08 7.59
N LEU A 64 12.70 5.59 6.34
CA LEU A 64 13.77 4.76 5.79
C LEU A 64 15.11 5.52 5.77
N ARG A 65 15.14 6.87 5.72
CA ARG A 65 16.39 7.67 5.81
C ARG A 65 17.06 7.61 7.18
N GLN A 66 16.32 7.33 8.27
CA GLN A 66 16.87 7.32 9.64
C GLN A 66 16.81 5.96 10.32
N GLY A 67 15.98 5.02 9.84
CA GLY A 67 15.99 3.61 10.22
C GLY A 67 15.42 3.25 11.60
N GLU A 68 15.41 4.19 12.55
CA GLU A 68 14.99 3.96 13.94
C GLU A 68 13.48 3.69 14.07
N GLU A 69 12.63 4.47 13.41
CA GLU A 69 11.17 4.29 13.48
C GLU A 69 10.73 2.97 12.84
N LEU A 70 11.33 2.60 11.71
CA LEU A 70 11.03 1.33 11.04
C LEU A 70 11.47 0.14 11.90
N SER A 71 12.58 0.29 12.64
CA SER A 71 13.05 -0.73 13.58
C SER A 71 12.05 -0.91 14.73
N ALA A 72 11.55 0.18 15.31
CA ALA A 72 10.53 0.12 16.37
C ALA A 72 9.23 -0.55 15.89
N LEU A 73 8.76 -0.23 14.68
CA LEU A 73 7.57 -0.87 14.10
C LEU A 73 7.79 -2.36 13.82
N SER A 74 8.98 -2.73 13.34
CA SER A 74 9.34 -4.13 13.08
C SER A 74 9.43 -4.95 14.37
N GLU A 75 9.98 -4.37 15.44
CA GLU A 75 10.03 -4.98 16.77
C GLU A 75 8.62 -5.26 17.29
N VAL A 76 7.73 -4.27 17.22
CA VAL A 76 6.35 -4.42 17.70
C VAL A 76 5.56 -5.43 16.88
N ALA A 77 5.70 -5.41 15.55
CA ALA A 77 5.13 -6.41 14.66
C ALA A 77 5.57 -7.83 15.08
N THR A 78 6.85 -8.00 15.40
CA THR A 78 7.40 -9.28 15.87
C THR A 78 6.84 -9.69 17.23
N ILE A 79 6.88 -8.80 18.23
CA ILE A 79 6.40 -9.07 19.60
C ILE A 79 4.90 -9.43 19.62
N LEU A 80 4.10 -8.72 18.82
CA LEU A 80 2.65 -8.94 18.79
C LEU A 80 2.23 -10.00 17.77
N HIS A 81 3.18 -10.62 17.06
CA HIS A 81 2.92 -11.53 15.93
C HIS A 81 1.97 -10.92 14.90
N LEU A 82 2.09 -9.61 14.68
CA LEU A 82 1.34 -8.88 13.70
C LEU A 82 2.17 -8.72 12.43
N PRO A 83 1.55 -8.83 11.25
CA PRO A 83 2.21 -8.53 10.00
C PRO A 83 2.56 -7.04 9.90
N LEU A 84 3.74 -6.77 9.34
CA LEU A 84 4.19 -5.43 9.00
C LEU A 84 3.93 -5.13 7.51
N ILE A 85 3.33 -3.99 7.24
CA ILE A 85 3.15 -3.46 5.88
C ILE A 85 4.00 -2.19 5.75
N ILE A 86 4.68 -2.01 4.63
CA ILE A 86 5.47 -0.82 4.35
C ILE A 86 4.99 -0.15 3.07
N GLY A 87 4.54 1.11 3.17
CA GLY A 87 4.26 1.98 2.03
C GLY A 87 5.40 2.98 1.83
N THR A 88 6.00 3.01 0.65
CA THR A 88 7.15 3.89 0.34
C THR A 88 7.24 4.19 -1.15
N SER A 89 7.87 5.32 -1.50
CA SER A 89 8.29 5.63 -2.87
C SER A 89 9.67 5.08 -3.22
N GLY A 90 10.32 4.37 -2.30
CA GLY A 90 11.67 3.79 -2.47
C GLY A 90 12.81 4.73 -2.07
N HIS A 91 12.50 5.87 -1.45
CA HIS A 91 13.50 6.77 -0.87
C HIS A 91 13.90 6.31 0.54
N GLY A 92 15.19 6.41 0.87
CA GLY A 92 15.70 6.10 2.21
C GLY A 92 17.05 5.37 2.22
N GLU A 93 17.48 4.98 3.42
CA GLU A 93 18.70 4.22 3.70
C GLU A 93 18.54 2.77 3.23
N GLY A 94 19.47 2.33 2.37
CA GLY A 94 19.45 0.99 1.79
C GLY A 94 19.56 -0.12 2.84
N GLU A 95 20.25 0.11 3.96
CA GLU A 95 20.41 -0.89 5.01
C GLU A 95 19.11 -1.16 5.79
N ALA A 96 18.37 -0.10 6.15
CA ALA A 96 17.07 -0.23 6.80
C ALA A 96 16.09 -1.02 5.91
N LEU A 97 16.12 -0.73 4.61
CA LEU A 97 15.33 -1.44 3.61
C LEU A 97 15.74 -2.92 3.49
N ALA A 98 17.03 -3.21 3.39
CA ALA A 98 17.53 -4.58 3.29
C ALA A 98 17.11 -5.45 4.49
N ARG A 99 17.06 -4.86 5.70
CA ARG A 99 16.55 -5.52 6.91
C ARG A 99 15.05 -5.77 6.87
N ALA A 100 14.28 -4.82 6.32
CA ALA A 100 12.82 -4.89 6.28
C ALA A 100 12.27 -5.77 5.15
N LEU A 101 12.97 -5.87 4.02
CA LEU A 101 12.53 -6.67 2.85
C LEU A 101 12.11 -8.11 3.19
N PRO A 102 12.93 -8.89 3.93
CA PRO A 102 12.56 -10.26 4.23
C PRO A 102 11.46 -10.39 5.29
N SER A 103 11.21 -9.37 6.11
CA SER A 103 10.31 -9.45 7.27
C SER A 103 8.94 -8.80 7.04
N ALA A 104 8.84 -7.83 6.12
CA ALA A 104 7.58 -7.21 5.77
C ALA A 104 6.65 -8.20 5.05
N ALA A 105 5.40 -8.23 5.50
CA ALA A 105 4.36 -9.09 4.93
C ALA A 105 3.84 -8.56 3.58
N ALA A 106 3.87 -7.24 3.39
CA ALA A 106 3.49 -6.59 2.14
C ALA A 106 4.17 -5.23 1.97
N TRP A 107 4.39 -4.86 0.72
CA TRP A 107 4.89 -3.57 0.30
C TRP A 107 3.86 -2.85 -0.57
N VAL A 108 3.72 -1.55 -0.37
CA VAL A 108 3.04 -0.65 -1.30
C VAL A 108 4.08 0.30 -1.87
N LEU A 109 4.43 0.10 -3.13
CA LEU A 109 5.39 0.94 -3.83
C LEU A 109 4.66 2.07 -4.54
N PHE A 110 4.86 3.31 -4.09
CA PHE A 110 4.39 4.50 -4.79
C PHE A 110 5.36 4.81 -5.93
N ALA A 111 5.02 4.34 -7.12
CA ALA A 111 5.84 4.55 -8.31
C ALA A 111 5.43 5.87 -8.98
N THR A 112 6.34 6.84 -8.94
CA THR A 112 6.26 8.11 -9.66
C THR A 112 7.54 8.32 -10.46
N ALA A 113 7.55 9.32 -11.34
CA ALA A 113 8.76 9.71 -12.07
C ALA A 113 9.95 9.99 -11.13
N ALA A 114 9.69 10.41 -9.89
CA ALA A 114 10.67 10.66 -8.84
C ALA A 114 10.82 9.52 -7.81
N HIS A 115 10.54 8.27 -8.19
CA HIS A 115 10.75 7.12 -7.29
C HIS A 115 12.19 7.06 -6.77
N GLY A 116 12.35 6.55 -5.55
CA GLY A 116 13.65 6.49 -4.90
C GLY A 116 14.51 5.32 -5.36
N PRO A 117 15.81 5.34 -5.03
CA PRO A 117 16.80 4.39 -5.54
C PRO A 117 16.53 2.93 -5.14
N GLN A 118 15.69 2.69 -4.13
CA GLN A 118 15.37 1.35 -3.65
C GLN A 118 14.14 0.72 -4.31
N ALA A 119 13.40 1.45 -5.16
CA ALA A 119 12.16 0.97 -5.76
C ALA A 119 12.32 -0.37 -6.50
N ALA A 120 13.38 -0.50 -7.31
CA ALA A 120 13.68 -1.73 -8.02
C ALA A 120 14.01 -2.89 -7.07
N ALA A 121 14.74 -2.63 -5.98
CA ALA A 121 15.07 -3.64 -4.98
C ALA A 121 13.82 -4.13 -4.22
N ILE A 122 12.88 -3.23 -3.91
CA ILE A 122 11.59 -3.59 -3.29
C ILE A 122 10.80 -4.51 -4.21
N LEU A 123 10.61 -4.09 -5.46
CA LEU A 123 9.87 -4.85 -6.44
C LEU A 123 10.52 -6.22 -6.70
N ALA A 124 11.84 -6.30 -6.57
CA ALA A 124 12.60 -7.53 -6.74
C ALA A 124 12.67 -8.45 -5.50
N GLY A 125 12.58 -7.90 -4.30
CA GLY A 125 12.85 -8.62 -3.05
C GLY A 125 11.64 -8.78 -2.13
N GLY A 126 10.58 -7.99 -2.32
CA GLY A 126 9.39 -8.02 -1.50
C GLY A 126 8.59 -9.31 -1.71
N ARG A 127 8.08 -9.89 -0.62
CA ARG A 127 7.24 -11.10 -0.66
C ARG A 127 5.92 -10.87 -1.39
N HIS A 128 5.33 -9.69 -1.19
CA HIS A 128 4.12 -9.21 -1.85
C HIS A 128 4.28 -7.71 -2.09
N VAL A 129 4.20 -7.28 -3.34
CA VAL A 129 4.38 -5.87 -3.72
C VAL A 129 3.18 -5.42 -4.53
N GLU A 130 2.38 -4.51 -3.97
CA GLU A 130 1.38 -3.76 -4.73
C GLU A 130 2.02 -2.44 -5.19
N VAL A 131 1.84 -2.10 -6.46
CA VAL A 131 2.35 -0.85 -7.01
C VAL A 131 1.20 0.14 -7.14
N VAL A 132 1.39 1.37 -6.68
CA VAL A 132 0.48 2.47 -6.92
C VAL A 132 1.15 3.42 -7.91
N LEU A 133 0.63 3.46 -9.14
CA LEU A 133 1.03 4.41 -10.17
C LEU A 133 0.09 5.61 -10.14
N GLY A 134 0.68 6.78 -9.91
CA GLY A 134 -0.05 8.04 -10.00
C GLY A 134 -0.37 8.38 -11.45
N LEU A 135 -1.62 8.79 -11.72
CA LEU A 135 -1.99 9.45 -12.99
C LEU A 135 -1.54 10.91 -12.88
N ASP A 136 -0.46 11.25 -13.56
CA ASP A 136 0.05 12.59 -13.80
C ASP A 136 0.52 12.73 -15.26
N ASP A 137 0.92 13.93 -15.68
CA ASP A 137 1.48 14.18 -17.01
C ASP A 137 2.90 13.57 -17.18
N ASP A 138 3.42 12.86 -16.17
CA ASP A 138 4.76 12.28 -16.21
C ASP A 138 4.78 10.89 -16.86
N ALA A 139 5.96 10.50 -17.34
CA ALA A 139 6.17 9.18 -17.92
C ALA A 139 6.11 8.08 -16.85
N ILE A 140 5.59 6.90 -17.23
CA ILE A 140 5.59 5.72 -16.38
C ILE A 140 7.04 5.34 -16.05
N PRO A 141 7.40 5.18 -14.76
CA PRO A 141 8.75 4.83 -14.37
C PRO A 141 9.19 3.50 -14.97
N VAL A 142 10.47 3.38 -15.33
CA VAL A 142 11.02 2.11 -15.83
C VAL A 142 11.34 1.19 -14.65
N LEU A 143 10.42 0.29 -14.34
CA LEU A 143 10.55 -0.75 -13.30
C LEU A 143 10.10 -2.11 -13.86
N ASP A 144 10.56 -3.20 -13.25
CA ASP A 144 10.14 -4.57 -13.62
C ASP A 144 8.76 -4.91 -13.03
N TYR A 145 7.72 -4.27 -13.58
CA TYR A 145 6.34 -4.41 -13.11
C TYR A 145 5.79 -5.83 -13.15
N ALA A 146 6.39 -6.75 -13.92
CA ALA A 146 5.99 -8.15 -13.96
C ALA A 146 6.12 -8.86 -12.60
N ARG A 147 6.88 -8.27 -11.68
CA ARG A 147 7.05 -8.77 -10.31
C ARG A 147 6.03 -8.19 -9.32
N ALA A 148 5.23 -7.21 -9.73
CA ALA A 148 4.16 -6.69 -8.91
C ALA A 148 3.04 -7.74 -8.77
N ALA A 149 2.47 -7.84 -7.58
CA ALA A 149 1.27 -8.63 -7.35
C ALA A 149 0.07 -8.00 -8.07
N CYS A 150 -0.02 -6.67 -8.06
CA CYS A 150 -0.97 -5.88 -8.82
C CYS A 150 -0.48 -4.43 -8.95
N ILE A 151 -1.10 -3.70 -9.88
CA ILE A 151 -0.83 -2.29 -10.15
C ILE A 151 -2.15 -1.52 -10.02
N HIS A 152 -2.13 -0.47 -9.21
CA HIS A 152 -3.24 0.43 -9.00
C HIS A 152 -2.97 1.74 -9.73
N LEU A 153 -3.81 2.09 -10.69
CA LEU A 153 -3.74 3.36 -11.42
C LEU A 153 -4.63 4.38 -10.69
N VAL A 154 -4.02 5.36 -10.02
CA VAL A 154 -4.71 6.28 -9.10
C VAL A 154 -4.49 7.73 -9.51
N PRO A 155 -5.55 8.53 -9.76
CA PRO A 155 -5.37 9.94 -10.09
C PRO A 155 -4.68 10.72 -8.97
N ARG A 156 -3.58 11.41 -9.27
CA ARG A 156 -2.89 12.28 -8.29
C ARG A 156 -3.60 13.62 -8.10
N ARG A 157 -4.25 14.12 -9.15
CA ARG A 157 -5.07 15.32 -9.15
C ARG A 157 -6.39 15.00 -9.85
N ALA A 158 -7.44 15.76 -9.56
CA ALA A 158 -8.61 15.75 -10.42
C ALA A 158 -8.13 16.17 -11.82
N ALA A 159 -8.31 15.32 -12.82
CA ALA A 159 -8.01 15.69 -14.20
C ALA A 159 -8.85 16.93 -14.56
N ALA A 160 -8.25 17.87 -15.28
CA ALA A 160 -8.96 19.07 -15.74
C ALA A 160 -10.13 18.68 -16.65
N ALA A 161 -9.97 17.59 -17.42
CA ALA A 161 -11.00 16.97 -18.23
C ALA A 161 -11.01 15.44 -18.02
N PRO A 162 -12.20 14.79 -17.92
CA PRO A 162 -12.30 13.34 -17.79
C PRO A 162 -11.61 12.54 -18.91
N GLU A 163 -11.63 13.03 -20.14
CA GLU A 163 -11.02 12.39 -21.32
C GLU A 163 -9.49 12.23 -21.22
N ASP A 164 -8.79 13.17 -20.58
CA ASP A 164 -7.33 13.10 -20.39
C ASP A 164 -6.97 11.93 -19.46
N LEU A 165 -7.82 11.73 -18.44
CA LEU A 165 -7.70 10.63 -17.50
C LEU A 165 -7.89 9.27 -18.18
N GLU A 166 -8.83 9.21 -19.12
CA GLU A 166 -9.11 8.01 -19.90
C GLU A 166 -7.95 7.68 -20.84
N LEU A 167 -7.44 8.68 -21.55
CA LEU A 167 -6.31 8.52 -22.45
C LEU A 167 -5.06 8.03 -21.72
N TRP A 168 -4.77 8.63 -20.55
CA TRP A 168 -3.64 8.18 -19.73
C TRP A 168 -3.78 6.71 -19.35
N ARG A 169 -4.97 6.28 -18.90
CA ARG A 169 -5.19 4.87 -18.48
C ARG A 169 -4.97 3.90 -19.62
N ASP A 170 -5.46 4.24 -20.80
CA ASP A 170 -5.30 3.38 -21.96
C ASP A 170 -3.82 3.31 -22.38
N HIS A 171 -3.09 4.42 -22.33
CA HIS A 171 -1.63 4.44 -22.52
C HIS A 171 -0.89 3.61 -21.47
N ALA A 172 -1.24 3.74 -20.19
CA ALA A 172 -0.58 3.00 -19.14
C ALA A 172 -0.86 1.50 -19.21
N ARG A 173 -2.10 1.10 -19.50
CA ARG A 173 -2.45 -0.31 -19.72
C ARG A 173 -1.68 -0.90 -20.89
N ALA A 174 -1.48 -0.14 -21.97
CA ALA A 174 -0.69 -0.58 -23.11
C ALA A 174 0.82 -0.65 -22.82
N ALA A 175 1.33 0.17 -21.90
CA ALA A 175 2.74 0.22 -21.55
C ALA A 175 3.15 -0.79 -20.46
N LEU A 176 2.18 -1.33 -19.71
CA LEU A 176 2.43 -2.26 -18.60
C LEU A 176 2.36 -3.73 -19.06
N PRO A 177 3.05 -4.66 -18.37
CA PRO A 177 3.13 -6.06 -18.79
C PRO A 177 1.78 -6.78 -18.87
N GLU A 178 1.56 -7.50 -19.96
CA GLU A 178 0.43 -8.42 -20.12
C GLU A 178 0.56 -9.58 -19.10
N GLY A 179 -0.32 -9.62 -18.11
CA GLY A 179 -0.35 -10.67 -17.08
C GLY A 179 -0.32 -10.15 -15.64
N VAL A 180 -0.02 -8.86 -15.43
CA VAL A 180 -0.18 -8.22 -14.13
C VAL A 180 -1.60 -7.70 -13.99
N ALA A 181 -2.22 -7.90 -12.83
CA ALA A 181 -3.54 -7.32 -12.55
C ALA A 181 -3.43 -5.78 -12.46
N ILE A 182 -4.20 -5.08 -13.30
CA ILE A 182 -4.23 -3.61 -13.34
C ILE A 182 -5.62 -3.12 -12.92
N HIS A 183 -5.66 -2.37 -11.83
CA HIS A 183 -6.88 -1.83 -11.23
C HIS A 183 -6.98 -0.32 -11.42
N ASP A 184 -8.18 0.13 -11.75
CA ASP A 184 -8.56 1.54 -11.86
C ASP A 184 -10.07 1.67 -11.56
N ASP A 185 -10.66 2.83 -11.85
CA ASP A 185 -12.10 3.06 -11.68
C ASP A 185 -12.98 2.28 -12.66
N ARG A 186 -12.45 1.89 -13.85
CA ARG A 186 -13.12 1.07 -14.88
C ARG A 186 -13.08 -0.41 -14.54
N SER A 187 -11.99 -0.86 -13.92
CA SER A 187 -11.75 -2.23 -13.46
C SER A 187 -11.69 -2.25 -11.92
N PRO A 188 -12.85 -2.03 -11.26
CA PRO A 188 -12.93 -1.99 -9.81
C PRO A 188 -12.48 -3.32 -9.21
N HIS A 189 -11.83 -3.27 -8.05
CA HIS A 189 -11.43 -4.44 -7.25
C HIS A 189 -12.58 -5.46 -7.19
N SER A 190 -12.43 -6.59 -7.86
CA SER A 190 -13.46 -7.63 -7.92
C SER A 190 -12.87 -8.93 -8.45
N ASP A 191 -12.08 -9.59 -7.62
CA ASP A 191 -11.56 -10.92 -7.96
C ASP A 191 -12.42 -12.05 -7.40
N CYS A 192 -13.66 -11.79 -6.96
CA CYS A 192 -14.53 -12.91 -6.60
C CYS A 192 -14.82 -13.73 -7.86
N PRO A 193 -14.47 -15.04 -7.92
CA PRO A 193 -14.83 -15.88 -9.06
C PRO A 193 -16.34 -16.01 -9.26
N CYS A 194 -17.12 -15.59 -8.25
CA CYS A 194 -18.57 -15.50 -8.28
C CYS A 194 -19.12 -14.27 -9.01
N GLY A 195 -18.26 -13.37 -9.49
CA GLY A 195 -18.67 -12.12 -10.15
C GLY A 195 -19.19 -11.03 -9.20
N ALA A 196 -19.17 -11.25 -7.88
CA ALA A 196 -19.57 -10.23 -6.92
C ALA A 196 -18.52 -9.12 -6.86
N ARG A 197 -18.97 -7.88 -7.08
CA ARG A 197 -18.12 -6.69 -7.05
C ARG A 197 -17.70 -6.39 -5.61
N LEU A 198 -16.44 -6.67 -5.27
CA LEU A 198 -15.87 -6.42 -3.95
C LEU A 198 -15.25 -5.01 -3.89
N ILE A 199 -16.08 -3.98 -4.01
CA ILE A 199 -15.58 -2.61 -4.13
C ILE A 199 -14.96 -2.13 -2.83
N TRP A 200 -13.66 -1.82 -2.88
CA TRP A 200 -12.98 -1.02 -1.88
C TRP A 200 -13.00 0.44 -2.32
N ARG A 201 -13.92 1.26 -1.79
CA ARG A 201 -13.90 2.71 -2.03
C ARG A 201 -12.94 3.38 -1.05
N ALA A 202 -12.01 4.17 -1.56
CA ALA A 202 -11.24 5.14 -0.79
C ALA A 202 -12.20 6.19 -0.18
N GLY A 203 -11.99 6.53 1.09
CA GLY A 203 -12.81 7.48 1.85
C GLY A 203 -13.29 6.92 3.20
N GLY A 204 -13.47 7.81 4.18
CA GLY A 204 -13.77 7.49 5.59
C GLY A 204 -15.02 6.64 5.87
N ARG A 205 -15.78 6.26 4.83
CA ARG A 205 -16.86 5.28 4.88
C ARG A 205 -16.72 4.29 3.71
N SER A 206 -15.75 3.39 3.79
CA SER A 206 -15.66 2.23 2.89
C SER A 206 -16.98 1.45 2.96
N ARG A 207 -17.74 1.40 1.87
CA ARG A 207 -18.93 0.54 1.76
C ARG A 207 -18.50 -0.83 1.27
N LEU A 208 -18.65 -1.82 2.14
CA LEU A 208 -18.42 -3.24 1.86
C LEU A 208 -19.71 -3.82 1.29
N ASP A 209 -20.06 -3.47 0.04
CA ASP A 209 -21.36 -3.84 -0.52
C ASP A 209 -21.52 -5.37 -0.62
N SER A 210 -20.44 -6.09 -0.92
CA SER A 210 -20.43 -7.55 -1.15
C SER A 210 -19.53 -8.34 -0.20
N LEU A 211 -18.93 -7.68 0.81
CA LEU A 211 -18.01 -8.29 1.77
C LEU A 211 -18.64 -8.39 3.16
N ASP A 212 -18.47 -9.53 3.81
CA ASP A 212 -18.74 -9.66 5.23
C ASP A 212 -17.68 -8.87 6.02
N PRO A 213 -18.09 -7.87 6.83
CA PRO A 213 -17.15 -6.96 7.48
C PRO A 213 -16.37 -7.60 8.62
N VAL A 214 -16.78 -8.78 9.09
CA VAL A 214 -16.13 -9.49 10.21
C VAL A 214 -15.14 -10.52 9.69
N SER A 215 -15.53 -11.28 8.68
CA SER A 215 -14.74 -12.38 8.13
C SER A 215 -13.95 -12.02 6.87
N GLY A 216 -14.21 -10.89 6.22
CA GLY A 216 -13.56 -10.51 4.96
C GLY A 216 -13.95 -11.40 3.78
N ARG A 217 -15.01 -12.21 3.93
CA ARG A 217 -15.51 -13.14 2.90
C ARG A 217 -16.52 -12.47 1.99
N CYS A 218 -16.59 -12.95 0.74
CA CYS A 218 -17.69 -12.58 -0.14
C CYS A 218 -19.02 -13.08 0.46
N ARG A 219 -20.01 -12.19 0.63
CA ARG A 219 -21.35 -12.56 1.11
C ARG A 219 -22.10 -13.47 0.15
N ALA A 220 -21.76 -13.43 -1.14
CA ALA A 220 -22.44 -14.20 -2.18
C ALA A 220 -21.94 -15.65 -2.28
N CYS A 221 -20.63 -15.89 -2.14
CA CYS A 221 -20.05 -17.22 -2.35
C CYS A 221 -19.23 -17.75 -1.16
N ALA A 222 -19.17 -17.00 -0.06
CA ALA A 222 -18.43 -17.30 1.16
C ALA A 222 -16.92 -17.55 0.99
N ARG A 223 -16.37 -17.35 -0.22
CA ARG A 223 -14.91 -17.40 -0.44
C ARG A 223 -14.25 -16.22 0.24
N ASP A 224 -13.08 -16.48 0.80
CA ASP A 224 -12.20 -15.42 1.28
C ASP A 224 -11.86 -14.52 0.10
N ALA A 225 -11.95 -13.21 0.30
CA ALA A 225 -11.56 -12.24 -0.72
C ALA A 225 -10.03 -12.10 -0.85
N ALA A 226 -9.26 -12.91 -0.10
CA ALA A 226 -7.84 -12.76 0.10
C ALA A 226 -7.03 -13.83 -0.64
N ILE A 227 -5.91 -13.39 -1.22
CA ILE A 227 -4.74 -14.23 -1.48
C ILE A 227 -4.27 -14.76 -0.13
N VAL A 228 -4.24 -16.09 0.03
CA VAL A 228 -3.58 -16.72 1.18
C VAL A 228 -2.07 -16.58 0.96
N LEU A 229 -1.42 -15.71 1.74
CA LEU A 229 0.04 -15.73 1.82
C LEU A 229 0.44 -17.05 2.47
N GLY A 230 1.14 -17.88 1.69
CA GLY A 230 1.68 -19.17 2.14
C GLY A 230 2.75 -19.04 3.22
#